data_AF-M2AVP7-F1
#
_entry.id   AF-M2AVP7-F1
#
_cell.length_a   1.000
_cell.length_b   1.000
_cell.length_c   1.000
_cell.angle_alpha   90.00
_cell.angle_beta   90.00
_cell.angle_gamma   90.00
#
_symmetry.space_group_name_H-M   'P 1'
#
loop_
_entity.id
_entity.type
_entity.pdbx_description
1 polymer ?
#
loop_
_entity_poly.entity_id
_entity_poly.type
_entity_poly.pdbx_seq_one_letter_code
_entity_poly.pdbx_strand_id
1 'polypeptide(L)'
;MNDFKFYISEKQKNCEVLWNDEVIYLDGKINRVNVNKSRYTYGNNRFIIKINNQEKEYKFFKENNWDYHKFKININDNEINFWIDDIIQKDST
;
A
#
# COMPACT_ATOMS: atom_id res chain seq x y z
N MET A 1 13.62 7.57 15.87
CA MET A 1 13.49 6.12 15.57
C MET A 1 12.60 6.04 14.35
N ASN A 2 13.10 5.47 13.25
CA ASN A 2 12.47 5.58 11.94
C ASN A 2 11.28 4.61 11.87
N ASP A 3 10.06 5.15 11.84
CA ASP A 3 8.85 4.35 11.87
C ASP A 3 8.34 4.07 10.45
N PHE A 4 8.43 2.82 10.02
CA PHE A 4 7.55 2.32 8.96
C PHE A 4 6.12 2.23 9.52
N LYS A 5 5.18 2.96 8.91
CA LYS A 5 3.76 2.87 9.26
C LYS A 5 2.97 2.50 8.01
N PHE A 6 2.29 1.35 8.09
CA PHE A 6 1.31 0.92 7.10
C PHE A 6 -0.07 0.92 7.77
N TYR A 7 -0.95 1.78 7.29
CA TYR A 7 -2.28 1.96 7.85
C TYR A 7 -3.35 1.79 6.78
N ILE A 8 -4.38 1.03 7.12
CA ILE A 8 -5.62 0.92 6.33
C ILE A 8 -6.76 1.38 7.24
N SER A 9 -7.51 2.39 6.78
CA SER A 9 -8.51 3.13 7.57
C SER A 9 -9.61 2.29 8.19
N GLU A 10 -10.04 1.26 7.47
CA GLU A 10 -11.09 0.35 7.89
C GLU A 10 -10.64 -1.06 7.55
N LYS A 11 -11.00 -2.05 8.39
CA LYS A 11 -10.81 -3.47 8.07
C LYS A 11 -11.83 -3.89 7.00
N GLN A 12 -11.73 -3.27 5.83
CA GLN A 12 -12.61 -3.50 4.70
C GLN A 12 -12.49 -4.96 4.26
N LYS A 13 -13.63 -5.63 4.22
CA LYS A 13 -13.78 -6.96 3.60
C LYS A 13 -13.89 -6.77 2.08
N ASN A 14 -13.51 -7.79 1.30
CA ASN A 14 -13.44 -7.74 -0.16
C ASN A 14 -12.42 -6.72 -0.67
N CYS A 15 -11.29 -6.62 0.03
CA CYS A 15 -10.19 -5.74 -0.35
C CYS A 15 -8.88 -6.52 -0.29
N GLU A 16 -8.12 -6.43 -1.38
CA GLU A 16 -6.78 -6.97 -1.51
C GLU A 16 -5.81 -5.83 -1.80
N VAL A 17 -4.69 -5.77 -1.08
CA VAL A 17 -3.59 -4.86 -1.39
C VAL A 17 -2.35 -5.69 -1.66
N LEU A 18 -1.77 -5.49 -2.84
CA LEU A 18 -0.49 -6.07 -3.24
C LEU A 18 0.60 -5.02 -3.19
N TRP A 19 1.79 -5.39 -2.74
CA TRP A 19 3.01 -4.60 -2.88
C TRP A 19 4.01 -5.42 -3.68
N ASN A 20 4.31 -4.98 -4.91
CA ASN A 20 5.13 -5.72 -5.88
C ASN A 20 4.64 -7.17 -6.05
N ASP A 21 3.34 -7.33 -6.30
CA ASP A 21 2.67 -8.63 -6.50
C ASP A 21 2.56 -9.52 -5.26
N GLU A 22 3.09 -9.10 -4.11
CA GLU A 22 2.88 -9.80 -2.85
C GLU A 22 1.64 -9.27 -2.12
N VAL A 23 0.71 -10.15 -1.77
CA VAL A 23 -0.47 -9.79 -0.97
C VAL A 23 -0.04 -9.39 0.44
N ILE A 24 -0.19 -8.11 0.77
CA ILE A 24 0.14 -7.55 2.09
C ILE A 24 -1.10 -7.28 2.94
N TYR A 25 -2.27 -7.24 2.32
CA TYR A 25 -3.55 -7.15 3.01
C TYR A 25 -4.60 -7.91 2.22
N LEU A 26 -5.42 -8.68 2.92
CA LEU A 26 -6.56 -9.40 2.34
C LEU A 26 -7.69 -9.44 3.37
N ASP A 27 -8.87 -8.97 2.98
CA ASP A 27 -10.14 -9.12 3.72
C ASP A 27 -10.05 -8.79 5.22
N GLY A 28 -9.59 -7.59 5.55
CA GLY A 28 -9.50 -7.12 6.93
C GLY A 28 -8.21 -7.53 7.67
N LYS A 29 -7.29 -8.26 7.02
CA LYS A 29 -6.08 -8.80 7.66
C LYS A 29 -4.81 -8.36 6.94
N ILE A 30 -3.85 -7.83 7.71
CA ILE A 30 -2.51 -7.49 7.23
C ILE A 30 -1.61 -8.73 7.28
N ASN A 31 -0.98 -9.08 6.17
CA ASN A 31 0.10 -10.05 6.12
C ASN A 31 1.43 -9.38 6.47
N ARG A 32 1.77 -9.39 7.77
CA ARG A 32 2.99 -8.73 8.29
C ARG A 32 4.29 -9.31 7.73
N VAL A 33 4.31 -10.59 7.34
CA VAL A 33 5.50 -11.23 6.77
C VAL A 33 5.81 -10.60 5.41
N ASN A 34 4.81 -10.52 4.53
CA ASN A 34 4.98 -9.91 3.22
C ASN A 34 5.27 -8.40 3.34
N VAL A 35 4.58 -7.68 4.23
CA VAL A 35 4.89 -6.25 4.50
C VAL A 35 6.37 -6.07 4.88
N ASN A 36 6.87 -6.89 5.79
CA ASN A 36 8.26 -6.82 6.23
C ASN A 36 9.25 -7.21 5.13
N LYS A 37 8.86 -8.06 4.18
CA LYS A 37 9.68 -8.40 3.02
C LYS A 37 9.69 -7.24 2.02
N SER A 38 8.53 -6.76 1.58
CA SER A 38 8.40 -5.72 0.56
C SER A 38 8.97 -4.37 0.99
N ARG A 39 8.96 -4.02 2.29
CA ARG A 39 9.53 -2.74 2.76
C ARG A 39 11.04 -2.59 2.48
N TYR A 40 11.76 -3.69 2.28
CA TYR A 40 13.19 -3.67 1.97
C TYR A 40 13.49 -3.64 0.46
N THR A 41 12.46 -3.74 -0.38
CA THR A 41 12.62 -3.61 -1.83
C THR A 41 12.97 -2.16 -2.19
N TYR A 42 14.09 -1.98 -2.88
CA TYR A 42 14.53 -0.69 -3.42
C TYR A 42 14.22 -0.62 -4.92
N GLY A 43 14.23 0.60 -5.46
CA GLY A 43 13.91 0.88 -6.86
C GLY A 43 12.42 1.08 -7.09
N ASN A 44 11.95 0.64 -8.26
CA ASN A 44 10.54 0.77 -8.66
C ASN A 44 9.67 -0.13 -7.80
N ASN A 45 8.73 0.49 -7.09
CA ASN A 45 7.73 -0.19 -6.30
C ASN A 45 6.34 0.13 -6.82
N ARG A 46 5.41 -0.80 -6.63
CA ARG A 46 4.00 -0.61 -6.93
C ARG A 46 3.10 -1.15 -5.85
N PHE A 47 2.04 -0.42 -5.57
CA PHE A 47 0.87 -0.92 -4.86
C PHE A 47 -0.25 -1.16 -5.84
N ILE A 48 -0.93 -2.30 -5.72
CA ILE A 48 -2.17 -2.58 -6.43
C ILE A 48 -3.24 -2.76 -5.37
N ILE A 49 -4.31 -1.99 -5.46
CA ILE A 49 -5.44 -2.04 -4.52
C ILE A 49 -6.66 -2.53 -5.30
N LYS A 50 -7.20 -3.69 -4.91
CA LYS A 50 -8.38 -4.30 -5.52
C LYS A 50 -9.55 -4.31 -4.55
N ILE A 51 -10.70 -3.78 -4.98
CA ILE A 51 -11.92 -3.67 -4.16
C ILE A 51 -13.14 -3.81 -5.05
N ASN A 52 -14.05 -4.75 -4.75
CA ASN A 52 -15.35 -4.87 -5.43
C ASN A 52 -15.27 -4.73 -6.97
N ASN A 53 -14.32 -5.41 -7.62
CA ASN A 53 -14.00 -5.36 -9.07
C ASN A 53 -13.31 -4.09 -9.60
N GLN A 54 -12.97 -3.12 -8.76
CA GLN A 54 -12.08 -2.02 -9.10
C GLN A 54 -10.64 -2.40 -8.77
N GLU A 55 -9.71 -1.96 -9.62
CA GLU A 55 -8.28 -2.06 -9.40
C GLU A 55 -7.66 -0.67 -9.60
N LYS A 56 -6.77 -0.25 -8.69
CA LYS A 56 -5.96 0.95 -8.83
C LYS A 56 -4.49 0.62 -8.60
N GLU A 57 -3.61 1.24 -9.39
CA GLU A 57 -2.16 1.03 -9.32
C GLU A 57 -1.42 2.31 -8.93
N TYR A 58 -0.59 2.24 -7.91
CA TYR A 58 0.22 3.36 -7.43
C TYR A 58 1.70 3.00 -7.51
N LYS A 59 2.44 3.69 -8.38
CA LYS A 59 3.88 3.50 -8.55
C LYS A 59 4.65 4.53 -7.75
N PHE A 60 5.75 4.12 -7.13
CA PHE A 60 6.69 5.01 -6.46
C PHE A 60 8.11 4.47 -6.55
N PHE A 61 9.10 5.36 -6.49
CA PHE A 61 10.51 4.98 -6.48
C PHE A 61 11.05 5.08 -5.06
N LYS A 62 11.78 4.06 -4.63
CA LYS A 62 12.47 4.03 -3.34
C LYS A 62 13.98 4.02 -3.58
N GLU A 63 14.68 5.10 -3.24
CA GLU A 63 16.11 5.25 -3.58
C GLU A 63 17.01 4.27 -2.82
N ASN A 64 16.67 3.95 -1.57
CA ASN A 64 17.41 3.00 -0.75
C ASN A 64 16.50 2.31 0.28
N ASN A 65 17.03 1.34 1.03
CA ASN A 65 16.30 0.60 2.04
C ASN A 65 16.24 1.28 3.42
N TRP A 66 16.96 2.39 3.61
CA TRP A 66 17.00 3.18 4.84
C TRP A 66 15.94 4.29 4.88
N ASP A 67 15.42 4.68 3.72
CA ASP A 67 14.29 5.60 3.62
C ASP A 67 13.00 4.87 4.01
N TYR A 68 12.43 5.33 5.11
CA TYR A 68 11.17 4.84 5.62
C TYR A 68 10.06 5.80 5.21
N HIS A 69 9.15 5.30 4.40
CA HIS A 69 7.94 6.03 4.04
C HIS A 69 6.77 5.59 4.92
N LYS A 70 5.90 6.55 5.24
CA LYS A 70 4.58 6.30 5.82
C LYS A 70 3.59 6.04 4.69
N PHE A 71 3.01 4.85 4.68
CA PHE A 71 1.99 4.47 3.72
C PHE A 71 0.62 4.48 4.41
N LYS A 72 -0.30 5.25 3.85
CA LYS A 72 -1.68 5.31 4.30
C LYS A 72 -2.58 4.92 3.14
N ILE A 73 -3.50 4.01 3.39
CA ILE A 73 -4.57 3.67 2.46
C ILE A 73 -5.88 4.00 3.17
N ASN A 74 -6.68 4.86 2.57
CA ASN A 74 -8.05 5.11 3.01
C ASN A 74 -8.97 4.58 1.93
N ILE A 75 -9.81 3.65 2.35
CA ILE A 75 -10.82 3.03 1.51
C ILE A 75 -12.16 3.44 2.10
N ASN A 76 -13.02 4.01 1.27
CA ASN A 76 -14.44 4.14 1.57
C ASN A 76 -15.24 3.47 0.43
N ASP A 77 -16.57 3.47 0.53
CA ASP A 77 -17.43 2.76 -0.42
C ASP A 77 -17.26 3.19 -1.89
N ASN A 78 -16.73 4.39 -2.16
CA ASN A 78 -16.67 4.99 -3.50
C ASN A 78 -15.27 5.45 -3.93
N GLU A 79 -14.29 5.46 -3.03
CA GLU A 79 -13.00 6.09 -3.26
C GLU A 79 -11.88 5.32 -2.54
N ILE A 80 -10.78 5.17 -3.28
CA ILE A 80 -9.50 4.69 -2.77
C ILE A 80 -8.54 5.88 -2.85
N ASN A 81 -8.07 6.29 -1.67
CA ASN A 81 -7.03 7.30 -1.52
C ASN A 81 -5.77 6.65 -0.95
N PHE A 82 -4.64 6.93 -1.58
CA PHE A 82 -3.33 6.40 -1.20
C PHE A 82 -2.39 7.56 -0.89
N TRP A 83 -1.66 7.49 0.23
CA TRP A 83 -0.66 8.49 0.59
C TRP A 83 0.70 7.85 0.86
N ILE A 84 1.73 8.57 0.42
CA ILE A 84 3.13 8.35 0.78
C ILE A 84 3.60 9.61 1.48
N ASP A 85 4.04 9.50 2.73
CA ASP A 85 4.50 10.64 3.55
C ASP A 85 3.51 11.81 3.59
N ASP A 86 2.23 11.47 3.79
CA ASP A 86 1.11 12.42 3.84
C ASP A 86 0.83 13.16 2.52
N ILE A 87 1.50 12.79 1.42
CA ILE A 87 1.23 13.26 0.06
C ILE A 87 0.31 12.26 -0.66
N ILE A 88 -0.86 12.75 -1.12
CA ILE A 88 -1.82 11.94 -1.87
C ILE A 88 -1.23 11.56 -3.23
N GLN A 89 -1.29 10.27 -3.54
CA GLN A 89 -0.83 9.71 -4.79
C GLN A 89 -1.98 9.62 -5.79
N LYS A 90 -1.66 9.78 -7.06
CA LYS A 90 -2.59 9.57 -8.17
C LYS A 90 -2.42 8.15 -8.71
N ASP A 91 -3.52 7.61 -9.23
CA ASP A 91 -3.49 6.35 -9.96
C ASP A 91 -2.58 6.48 -11.19
N SER A 92 -1.86 5.40 -11.54
CA SER A 92 -0.75 5.42 -12.51
C SER A 92 -1.20 5.07 -13.94
N THR A 93 -2.46 5.36 -14.29
CA THR A 93 -3.12 5.04 -15.59
C THR A 93 -2.21 5.14 -16.81
#